data_AF-A0A0C1ZMC6-F1
#
_entry.id   AF-A0A0C1ZMC6-F1
#
_cell.length_a   1.000
_cell.length_b   1.000
_cell.length_c   1.000
_cell.angle_alpha   90.00
_cell.angle_beta   90.00
_cell.angle_gamma   90.00
#
_symmetry.space_group_name_H-M   'P 1'
#
loop_
_entity.id
_entity.type
_entity.pdbx_description
1 polymer ?
#
loop_
_entity_poly.entity_id
_entity_poly.type
_entity_poly.pdbx_seq_one_letter_code
_entity_poly.pdbx_strand_id
1 'polypeptide(L)'
;MAKKIGVIALVLVVVVAAVLGWMWHRITALPDWYASADMIAEDGSPRVDDDWVQIPVAERPANAPAGAEVLQLRNPHLRASKKAAPIKQAIKQSRATYSAGNLEAGAVINLSKVDLDSLSAQERARFEDTIEAFPALTGRDVYVGIEGGVANGEGKLALGPKSTLRVGDTRYSLRTVAKRLGISQKELRSTIQAELGRMNVELPKG
;
A
#
# COMPACT_ATOMS: atom_id res chain seq x y z
N MET A 1 -33.66 -27.81 -27.41
CA MET A 1 -32.79 -26.60 -27.36
C MET A 1 -32.46 -26.14 -25.93
N ALA A 2 -33.35 -26.27 -24.94
CA ALA A 2 -33.13 -25.82 -23.55
C ALA A 2 -31.88 -26.40 -22.84
N LYS A 3 -31.53 -27.68 -23.07
CA LYS A 3 -30.33 -28.30 -22.46
C LYS A 3 -29.01 -27.64 -22.88
N LYS A 4 -28.90 -27.17 -24.14
CA LYS A 4 -27.69 -26.47 -24.62
C LYS A 4 -27.58 -25.06 -24.00
N ILE A 5 -28.71 -24.39 -23.82
CA ILE A 5 -28.78 -23.06 -23.18
C ILE A 5 -28.39 -23.16 -21.69
N GLY A 6 -28.87 -24.19 -20.97
CA GLY A 6 -28.49 -24.42 -19.57
C GLY A 6 -27.00 -24.69 -19.37
N VAL A 7 -26.37 -25.45 -20.28
CA VAL A 7 -24.92 -25.70 -20.23
C VAL A 7 -24.12 -24.43 -20.52
N ILE A 8 -24.53 -23.62 -21.51
CA ILE A 8 -23.85 -22.35 -21.82
C ILE A 8 -23.96 -21.36 -20.65
N ALA A 9 -25.12 -21.25 -20.02
CA ALA A 9 -25.32 -20.41 -18.84
C ALA A 9 -24.44 -20.88 -17.66
N LEU A 10 -24.35 -22.19 -17.42
CA LEU A 10 -23.49 -22.75 -16.38
C LEU A 10 -22.00 -22.43 -16.64
N VAL A 11 -21.53 -22.61 -17.88
CA VAL A 11 -20.15 -22.29 -18.27
C VAL A 11 -19.87 -20.80 -18.06
N LEU A 12 -20.79 -19.91 -18.43
CA LEU A 12 -20.66 -18.47 -18.19
C LEU A 12 -20.52 -18.15 -16.69
N VAL A 13 -21.34 -18.77 -15.83
CA VAL A 13 -21.25 -18.59 -14.38
C VAL A 13 -19.90 -19.05 -13.84
N VAL A 14 -19.40 -20.21 -14.28
CA VAL A 14 -18.09 -20.72 -13.86
C VAL A 14 -16.95 -19.80 -14.32
N VAL A 15 -17.00 -19.30 -15.56
CA VAL A 15 -15.99 -18.35 -16.07
C VAL A 15 -16.02 -17.04 -15.28
N VAL A 16 -17.20 -16.48 -15.02
CA VAL A 16 -17.33 -15.27 -14.20
C VAL A 16 -16.80 -15.50 -12.78
N ALA A 17 -17.14 -16.62 -12.15
CA ALA A 17 -16.64 -16.98 -10.83
C ALA A 17 -15.10 -17.14 -10.82
N ALA A 18 -14.51 -17.77 -11.84
CA ALA A 18 -13.07 -17.91 -11.97
C ALA A 18 -12.37 -16.56 -12.16
N VAL A 19 -12.91 -15.68 -13.00
CA VAL A 19 -12.38 -14.31 -13.21
C VAL A 19 -12.46 -13.50 -11.92
N LEU A 20 -13.61 -13.52 -11.22
CA LEU A 20 -13.79 -12.83 -9.95
C LEU A 20 -12.84 -13.37 -8.88
N GLY A 21 -12.68 -14.70 -8.77
CA GLY A 21 -11.76 -15.33 -7.83
C GLY A 21 -10.30 -14.97 -8.11
N TRP A 22 -9.89 -14.92 -9.38
CA TRP A 22 -8.54 -14.51 -9.77
C TRP A 22 -8.27 -13.03 -9.47
N MET A 23 -9.23 -12.15 -9.79
CA MET A 23 -9.14 -10.73 -9.43
C MET A 23 -9.08 -10.53 -7.93
N TRP A 24 -9.86 -11.30 -7.16
CA TRP A 24 -9.81 -11.29 -5.71
C TRP A 24 -8.42 -11.64 -5.18
N HIS A 25 -7.84 -12.73 -5.67
CA HIS A 25 -6.50 -13.16 -5.28
C HIS A 25 -5.43 -12.08 -5.55
N ARG A 26 -5.51 -11.39 -6.70
CA ARG A 26 -4.63 -10.27 -7.05
C ARG A 26 -4.76 -9.08 -6.10
N ILE A 27 -5.97 -8.73 -5.69
CA ILE A 27 -6.22 -7.57 -4.81
C ILE A 27 -5.79 -7.88 -3.37
N THR A 28 -5.84 -9.15 -2.96
CA THR A 28 -5.48 -9.59 -1.60
C THR A 28 -4.07 -10.15 -1.50
N ALA A 29 -3.28 -10.11 -2.58
CA ALA A 29 -1.89 -10.55 -2.56
C ALA A 29 -1.09 -9.71 -1.56
N LEU A 30 -0.40 -10.38 -0.64
CA LEU A 30 0.54 -9.73 0.25
C LEU A 30 1.93 -9.75 -0.41
N PRO A 31 2.72 -8.69 -0.25
CA PRO A 31 4.02 -8.63 -0.87
C PRO A 31 5.00 -9.57 -0.16
N ASP A 32 5.97 -10.11 -0.90
CA ASP A 32 6.89 -11.16 -0.42
C ASP A 32 7.64 -10.77 0.86
N TRP A 33 7.96 -9.48 1.02
CA TRP A 33 8.64 -8.94 2.19
C TRP A 33 7.81 -8.97 3.47
N TYR A 34 6.49 -9.13 3.39
CA TYR A 34 5.66 -9.17 4.60
C TYR A 34 5.97 -10.38 5.48
N ALA A 35 6.40 -11.49 4.87
CA ALA A 35 6.75 -12.72 5.56
C ALA A 35 8.27 -12.86 5.82
N SER A 36 9.07 -11.86 5.48
CA SER A 36 10.52 -11.98 5.54
C SER A 36 11.06 -11.78 6.96
N ALA A 37 12.05 -12.60 7.32
CA ALA A 37 12.63 -12.60 8.66
C ALA A 37 13.37 -11.30 9.00
N ASP A 38 13.81 -10.55 8.00
CA ASP A 38 14.47 -9.25 8.17
C ASP A 38 13.53 -8.14 8.65
N MET A 39 12.21 -8.34 8.59
CA MET A 39 11.20 -7.44 9.16
C MET A 39 11.06 -7.59 10.69
N ILE A 40 11.68 -8.60 11.27
CA ILE A 40 11.61 -8.93 12.70
C ILE A 40 13.01 -8.77 13.32
N ALA A 41 13.06 -8.16 14.51
CA ALA A 41 14.29 -8.05 15.30
C ALA A 41 14.58 -9.36 16.04
N GLU A 42 15.79 -9.51 16.59
CA GLU A 42 16.20 -10.73 17.29
C GLU A 42 15.33 -11.03 18.53
N ASP A 43 14.74 -10.00 19.13
CA ASP A 43 13.82 -10.09 20.27
C ASP A 43 12.38 -10.43 19.87
N GLY A 44 12.10 -10.65 18.58
CA GLY A 44 10.77 -10.94 18.05
C GLY A 44 9.88 -9.71 17.83
N SER A 45 10.36 -8.49 18.13
CA SER A 45 9.65 -7.25 17.86
C SER A 45 9.74 -6.84 16.38
N PRO A 46 8.83 -5.99 15.85
CA PRO A 46 8.99 -5.44 14.51
C PRO A 46 10.30 -4.66 14.39
N ARG A 47 11.12 -4.98 13.40
CA ARG A 47 12.36 -4.24 13.14
C ARG A 47 12.04 -2.83 12.66
N VAL A 48 12.58 -1.83 13.34
CA VAL A 48 12.44 -0.42 12.97
C VAL A 48 13.82 0.12 12.66
N ASP A 49 13.98 0.69 11.47
CA ASP A 49 15.24 1.31 11.07
C ASP A 49 15.28 2.78 11.48
N ASP A 50 16.38 3.19 12.10
CA ASP A 50 16.63 4.60 12.46
C ASP A 50 16.88 5.46 11.22
N ASP A 51 17.51 4.90 10.19
CA ASP A 51 17.76 5.52 8.89
C ASP A 51 17.74 4.48 7.77
N TRP A 52 17.82 4.93 6.52
CA TRP A 52 17.82 4.08 5.33
C TRP A 52 18.94 3.02 5.38
N VAL A 53 18.55 1.76 5.18
CA VAL A 53 19.47 0.61 5.16
C VAL A 53 19.63 0.10 3.74
N GLN A 54 20.87 -0.13 3.31
CA GLN A 54 21.14 -0.68 1.99
C GLN A 54 20.74 -2.16 1.90
N ILE A 55 19.99 -2.53 0.87
CA ILE A 55 19.67 -3.91 0.54
C ILE A 55 20.87 -4.55 -0.18
N PRO A 56 21.44 -5.66 0.34
CA PRO A 56 22.51 -6.40 -0.33
C PRO A 56 22.12 -6.78 -1.76
N VAL A 57 23.09 -6.80 -2.68
CA VAL A 57 22.86 -7.10 -4.11
C VAL A 57 22.08 -8.41 -4.31
N ALA A 58 22.39 -9.44 -3.52
CA ALA A 58 21.76 -10.75 -3.59
C ALA A 58 20.28 -10.77 -3.16
N GLU A 59 19.83 -9.76 -2.41
CA GLU A 59 18.50 -9.66 -1.82
C GLU A 59 17.65 -8.57 -2.49
N ARG A 60 18.17 -7.92 -3.53
CA ARG A 60 17.45 -6.84 -4.21
C ARG A 60 16.19 -7.35 -4.91
N PRO A 61 15.12 -6.55 -4.91
CA PRO A 61 13.94 -6.84 -5.72
C PRO A 61 14.31 -7.05 -7.19
N ALA A 62 13.72 -8.06 -7.84
CA ALA A 62 13.98 -8.37 -9.25
C ALA A 62 13.68 -7.21 -10.23
N ASN A 63 12.84 -6.26 -9.82
CA ASN A 63 12.50 -5.06 -10.58
C ASN A 63 13.43 -3.87 -10.31
N ALA A 64 14.43 -4.01 -9.44
CA ALA A 64 15.39 -2.94 -9.18
C ALA A 64 16.28 -2.70 -10.42
N PRO A 65 16.59 -1.44 -10.78
CA PRO A 65 17.48 -1.16 -11.90
C PRO A 65 18.87 -1.79 -11.69
N ALA A 66 19.43 -2.36 -12.76
CA ALA A 66 20.75 -2.97 -12.70
C ALA A 66 21.80 -1.96 -12.22
N GLY A 67 22.61 -2.36 -11.23
CA GLY A 67 23.65 -1.51 -10.66
C GLY A 67 23.16 -0.38 -9.74
N ALA A 68 21.85 -0.15 -9.61
CA ALA A 68 21.33 0.86 -8.71
C ALA A 68 21.43 0.42 -7.24
N GLU A 69 21.73 1.38 -6.38
CA GLU A 69 21.55 1.21 -4.95
C GLU A 69 20.05 1.10 -4.63
N VAL A 70 19.74 0.19 -3.71
CA VAL A 70 18.39 0.02 -3.19
C VAL A 70 18.47 0.19 -1.68
N LEU A 71 17.78 1.20 -1.19
CA LEU A 71 17.70 1.53 0.21
C LEU A 71 16.32 1.14 0.74
N GLN A 72 16.22 0.74 1.99
CA GLN A 72 14.96 0.40 2.65
C GLN A 72 14.81 1.00 4.03
N LEU A 73 13.55 1.16 4.43
CA LEU A 73 13.13 1.43 5.79
C LEU A 73 12.06 0.40 6.18
N ARG A 74 12.33 -0.32 7.26
CA ARG A 74 11.42 -1.29 7.87
C ARG A 74 10.60 -0.64 8.96
N ASN A 75 9.30 -0.89 8.90
CA ASN A 75 8.29 -0.35 9.80
C ASN A 75 8.39 1.17 10.07
N PRO A 76 8.59 2.05 9.05
CA PRO A 76 8.67 3.49 9.26
C PRO A 76 7.41 4.09 9.93
N HIS A 77 6.25 3.45 9.82
CA HIS A 77 5.03 3.86 10.52
C HIS A 77 5.17 3.85 12.07
N LEU A 78 6.13 3.09 12.61
CA LEU A 78 6.41 3.04 14.05
C LEU A 78 7.32 4.19 14.50
N ARG A 79 8.01 4.88 13.58
CA ARG A 79 8.89 6.03 13.88
C ARG A 79 8.11 7.29 14.25
N ALA A 80 6.90 7.46 13.73
CA ALA A 80 6.04 8.61 14.04
C ALA A 80 5.55 8.58 15.50
N SER A 81 5.55 9.76 16.13
CA SER A 81 5.47 10.00 17.58
C SER A 81 4.19 9.48 18.30
N LYS A 82 4.25 9.50 19.64
CA LYS A 82 3.37 8.82 20.63
C LYS A 82 1.84 9.00 20.51
N LYS A 83 1.32 9.93 19.70
CA LYS A 83 -0.13 9.97 19.41
C LYS A 83 -0.41 8.92 18.35
N ALA A 84 -0.80 7.72 18.79
CA ALA A 84 -1.23 6.66 17.88
C ALA A 84 -2.34 7.20 16.98
N ALA A 85 -2.06 7.33 15.68
CA ALA A 85 -3.12 7.51 14.70
C ALA A 85 -4.10 6.33 14.88
N PRO A 86 -5.43 6.55 14.79
CA PRO A 86 -6.45 5.50 14.93
C PRO A 86 -6.20 4.23 14.10
N ILE A 87 -5.46 4.34 13.00
CA ILE A 87 -5.10 3.25 12.10
C ILE A 87 -3.82 2.48 12.51
N LYS A 88 -3.06 2.95 13.51
CA LYS A 88 -1.75 2.37 13.87
C LYS A 88 -1.85 0.89 14.26
N GLN A 89 -2.91 0.50 14.96
CA GLN A 89 -3.16 -0.90 15.34
C GLN A 89 -3.58 -1.79 14.16
N ALA A 90 -4.14 -1.18 13.12
CA ALA A 90 -4.50 -1.87 11.89
C ALA A 90 -3.29 -2.14 10.99
N ILE A 91 -2.21 -1.36 11.11
CA ILE A 91 -0.98 -1.59 10.36
C ILE A 91 -0.20 -2.73 11.01
N LYS A 92 -0.04 -3.84 10.28
CA LYS A 92 0.74 -4.99 10.75
C LYS A 92 2.23 -4.80 10.52
N GLN A 93 2.57 -4.37 9.30
CA GLN A 93 3.94 -4.04 8.92
C GLN A 93 3.92 -2.97 7.83
N SER A 94 4.99 -2.20 7.72
CA SER A 94 5.20 -1.30 6.59
C SER A 94 6.62 -1.35 6.09
N ARG A 95 6.81 -1.02 4.81
CA ARG A 95 8.13 -0.92 4.21
C ARG A 95 8.16 0.26 3.24
N ALA A 96 9.28 0.97 3.23
CA ALA A 96 9.63 1.89 2.16
C ALA A 96 10.93 1.45 1.52
N THR A 97 11.01 1.55 0.20
CA THR A 97 12.23 1.31 -0.57
C THR A 97 12.46 2.48 -1.50
N TYR A 98 13.72 2.85 -1.67
CA TYR A 98 14.16 3.94 -2.53
C TYR A 98 15.28 3.46 -3.43
N SER A 99 15.14 3.67 -4.73
CA SER A 99 16.16 3.33 -5.71
C SER A 99 16.06 4.22 -6.94
N ALA A 100 17.19 4.81 -7.34
CA ALA A 100 17.30 5.63 -8.56
C ALA A 100 16.18 6.68 -8.71
N GLY A 101 15.85 7.40 -7.63
CA GLY A 101 14.80 8.43 -7.63
C GLY A 101 13.37 7.90 -7.60
N ASN A 102 13.16 6.58 -7.48
CA ASN A 102 11.85 5.97 -7.31
C ASN A 102 11.65 5.53 -5.87
N LEU A 103 10.46 5.80 -5.34
CA LEU A 103 10.02 5.35 -4.03
C LEU A 103 8.89 4.35 -4.20
N GLU A 104 8.99 3.22 -3.50
CA GLU A 104 7.88 2.32 -3.20
C GLU A 104 7.69 2.31 -1.69
N ALA A 105 6.57 2.83 -1.21
CA ALA A 105 6.25 2.88 0.22
C ALA A 105 4.84 2.36 0.46
N GLY A 106 4.69 1.42 1.38
CA GLY A 106 3.37 0.88 1.68
C GLY A 106 3.31 0.08 2.97
N ALA A 107 2.12 -0.34 3.32
CA ALA A 107 1.81 -1.06 4.54
C ALA A 107 0.85 -2.21 4.28
N VAL A 108 1.01 -3.29 5.05
CA VAL A 108 0.00 -4.32 5.19
C VAL A 108 -0.94 -3.90 6.32
N ILE A 109 -2.20 -3.68 5.96
CA ILE A 109 -3.22 -3.12 6.85
C ILE A 109 -4.36 -4.11 6.97
N ASN A 110 -4.83 -4.33 8.20
CA ASN A 110 -6.08 -5.04 8.46
C ASN A 110 -7.16 -4.04 8.87
N LEU A 111 -8.01 -3.65 7.92
CA LEU A 111 -9.02 -2.62 8.16
C LEU A 111 -10.09 -3.04 9.20
N SER A 112 -10.24 -4.34 9.47
CA SER A 112 -11.13 -4.82 10.55
C SER A 112 -10.58 -4.56 11.96
N LYS A 113 -9.32 -4.12 12.06
CA LYS A 113 -8.63 -3.78 13.31
C LYS A 113 -8.51 -2.27 13.52
N VAL A 114 -9.16 -1.46 12.68
CA VAL A 114 -9.23 -0.02 12.91
C VAL A 114 -10.16 0.25 14.10
N ASP A 115 -9.69 1.06 15.05
CA ASP A 115 -10.50 1.52 16.16
C ASP A 115 -11.45 2.63 15.69
N LEU A 116 -12.64 2.23 15.23
CA LEU A 116 -13.66 3.13 14.68
C LEU A 116 -14.21 4.10 15.74
N ASP A 117 -14.12 3.77 17.01
CA ASP A 117 -14.64 4.60 18.10
C ASP A 117 -13.67 5.75 18.42
N SER A 118 -12.39 5.59 18.08
CA SER A 118 -11.38 6.65 18.17
C SER A 118 -11.39 7.63 16.98
N LEU A 119 -12.15 7.34 15.92
CA LEU A 119 -12.26 8.19 14.75
C LEU A 119 -13.23 9.35 14.99
N SER A 120 -12.90 10.54 14.50
CA SER A 120 -13.87 11.62 14.35
C SER A 120 -14.97 11.23 13.34
N ALA A 121 -16.13 11.90 13.40
CA ALA A 121 -17.23 11.64 12.47
C ALA A 121 -16.82 11.74 10.99
N GLN A 122 -15.92 12.68 10.67
CA GLN A 122 -15.40 12.83 9.31
C GLN A 122 -14.46 11.70 8.90
N GLU A 123 -13.59 11.24 9.80
CA GLU A 123 -12.68 10.12 9.53
C GLU A 123 -13.45 8.81 9.37
N ARG A 124 -14.50 8.63 10.18
CA ARG A 124 -15.40 7.48 10.09
C ARG A 124 -16.16 7.45 8.78
N ALA A 125 -16.76 8.57 8.36
CA ALA A 125 -17.44 8.66 7.07
C ALA A 125 -16.49 8.32 5.90
N ARG A 126 -15.25 8.85 5.92
CA ARG A 126 -14.24 8.53 4.91
C ARG A 126 -13.83 7.06 4.92
N PHE A 127 -13.74 6.45 6.10
CA PHE A 127 -13.48 5.02 6.24
C PHE A 127 -14.62 4.21 5.61
N GLU A 128 -15.87 4.53 5.93
CA GLU A 128 -17.06 3.88 5.39
C GLU A 128 -17.13 4.02 3.86
N ASP A 129 -16.94 5.24 3.31
CA ASP A 129 -16.88 5.50 1.87
C ASP A 129 -15.76 4.68 1.18
N THR A 130 -14.62 4.52 1.86
CA THR A 130 -13.49 3.73 1.34
C THR A 130 -13.83 2.24 1.30
N ILE A 131 -14.47 1.71 2.34
CA ILE A 131 -14.91 0.32 2.39
C ILE A 131 -15.98 0.07 1.33
N GLU A 132 -16.91 1.00 1.11
CA GLU A 132 -17.93 0.90 0.06
C GLU A 132 -17.32 0.93 -1.35
N ALA A 133 -16.37 1.83 -1.59
CA ALA A 133 -15.67 1.93 -2.88
C ALA A 133 -14.75 0.73 -3.16
N PHE A 134 -14.26 0.06 -2.11
CA PHE A 134 -13.36 -1.08 -2.20
C PHE A 134 -13.75 -2.22 -1.22
N PRO A 135 -14.87 -2.94 -1.48
CA PRO A 135 -15.36 -3.97 -0.56
C PRO A 135 -14.35 -5.11 -0.32
N ALA A 136 -13.46 -5.32 -1.30
CA ALA A 136 -12.39 -6.30 -1.23
C ALA A 136 -11.40 -6.08 -0.08
N LEU A 137 -11.36 -4.88 0.51
CA LEU A 137 -10.46 -4.57 1.62
C LEU A 137 -10.97 -5.06 2.98
N THR A 138 -12.22 -5.54 3.06
CA THR A 138 -12.84 -5.93 4.33
C THR A 138 -12.36 -7.28 4.86
N GLY A 139 -12.20 -7.37 6.18
CA GLY A 139 -12.02 -8.62 6.93
C GLY A 139 -10.68 -9.34 6.71
N ARG A 140 -9.65 -8.65 6.19
CA ARG A 140 -8.37 -9.28 5.86
C ARG A 140 -7.21 -8.30 5.88
N ASP A 141 -6.01 -8.86 5.79
CA ASP A 141 -4.78 -8.11 5.58
C ASP A 141 -4.70 -7.72 4.09
N VAL A 142 -4.47 -6.45 3.81
CA VAL A 142 -4.27 -5.94 2.45
C VAL A 142 -3.06 -5.04 2.41
N TYR A 143 -2.22 -5.24 1.40
CA TYR A 143 -1.15 -4.31 1.10
C TYR A 143 -1.71 -3.09 0.38
N VAL A 144 -1.42 -1.91 0.92
CA VAL A 144 -1.68 -0.62 0.28
C VAL A 144 -0.37 0.16 0.25
N GLY A 145 0.04 0.59 -0.93
CA GLY A 145 1.29 1.31 -1.11
C GLY A 145 1.23 2.32 -2.25
N ILE A 146 2.27 3.13 -2.33
CA ILE A 146 2.45 4.14 -3.36
C ILE A 146 3.79 3.86 -4.02
N GLU A 147 3.75 3.86 -5.35
CA GLU A 147 4.92 3.65 -6.18
C GLU A 147 5.07 4.86 -7.11
N GLY A 148 6.30 5.36 -7.27
CA GLY A 148 6.62 6.29 -8.34
C GLY A 148 7.85 7.13 -8.07
N GLY A 149 8.25 7.90 -9.08
CA GLY A 149 9.34 8.85 -8.98
C GLY A 149 9.08 9.87 -7.86
N VAL A 150 10.13 10.29 -7.19
CA VAL A 150 10.08 11.37 -6.21
C VAL A 150 10.35 12.68 -6.95
N ALA A 151 9.47 13.66 -6.80
CA ALA A 151 9.68 14.99 -7.37
C ALA A 151 10.75 15.73 -6.55
N ASN A 152 11.70 16.38 -7.22
CA ASN A 152 12.70 17.25 -6.58
C ASN A 152 11.97 18.38 -5.83
N GLY A 153 11.79 18.22 -4.53
CA GLY A 153 11.26 19.24 -3.64
C GLY A 153 12.06 19.25 -2.36
N GLU A 154 13.13 20.05 -2.31
CA GLU A 154 13.76 20.51 -1.05
C GLU A 154 14.01 19.41 0.01
N GLY A 155 14.45 18.21 -0.38
CA GLY A 155 14.72 17.09 0.53
C GLY A 155 13.48 16.41 1.14
N LYS A 156 12.27 16.83 0.74
CA LYS A 156 10.99 16.27 1.17
C LYS A 156 10.45 15.28 0.15
N LEU A 157 9.88 14.20 0.65
CA LEU A 157 9.32 13.12 -0.15
C LEU A 157 8.02 13.60 -0.85
N ALA A 158 8.15 13.97 -2.12
CA ALA A 158 7.03 14.44 -2.94
C ALA A 158 6.70 13.43 -4.05
N LEU A 159 5.42 13.10 -4.21
CA LEU A 159 4.99 12.17 -5.27
C LEU A 159 5.29 12.74 -6.67
N GLY A 160 5.80 11.94 -7.59
CA GLY A 160 5.94 12.29 -9.00
C GLY A 160 4.59 12.34 -9.74
N PRO A 161 4.53 12.89 -10.95
CA PRO A 161 3.28 13.00 -11.72
C PRO A 161 2.72 11.64 -12.17
N LYS A 162 3.58 10.62 -12.27
CA LYS A 162 3.24 9.25 -12.68
C LYS A 162 3.07 8.28 -11.50
N SER A 163 2.98 8.78 -10.26
CA SER A 163 2.80 7.91 -9.10
C SER A 163 1.49 7.12 -9.19
N THR A 164 1.54 5.87 -8.75
CA THR A 164 0.42 4.92 -8.72
C THR A 164 0.19 4.44 -7.29
N LEU A 165 -1.07 4.17 -6.96
CA LEU A 165 -1.44 3.45 -5.75
C LEU A 165 -1.42 1.96 -6.06
N ARG A 166 -0.74 1.15 -5.26
CA ARG A 166 -0.77 -0.31 -5.32
C ARG A 166 -1.68 -0.84 -4.21
N VAL A 167 -2.59 -1.74 -4.58
CA VAL A 167 -3.45 -2.49 -3.66
C VAL A 167 -3.32 -3.97 -4.01
N GLY A 168 -2.75 -4.75 -3.09
CA GLY A 168 -2.23 -6.07 -3.38
C GLY A 168 -1.23 -6.03 -4.54
N ASP A 169 -1.49 -6.76 -5.62
CA ASP A 169 -0.69 -6.72 -6.86
C ASP A 169 -1.25 -5.79 -7.94
N THR A 170 -2.34 -5.07 -7.64
CA THR A 170 -2.98 -4.20 -8.63
C THR A 170 -2.48 -2.77 -8.49
N ARG A 171 -2.03 -2.18 -9.59
CA ARG A 171 -1.63 -0.77 -9.66
C ARG A 171 -2.75 0.08 -10.24
N TYR A 172 -3.09 1.15 -9.53
CA TYR A 172 -4.10 2.12 -9.91
C TYR A 172 -3.45 3.49 -10.10
N SER A 173 -3.83 4.18 -11.16
CA SER A 173 -3.49 5.60 -11.27
C SER A 173 -4.19 6.40 -10.18
N LEU A 174 -3.58 7.48 -9.69
CA LEU A 174 -4.23 8.37 -8.72
C LEU A 174 -5.56 8.95 -9.27
N ARG A 175 -5.66 9.14 -10.59
CA ARG A 175 -6.91 9.55 -11.23
C ARG A 175 -8.02 8.52 -11.05
N THR A 176 -7.70 7.23 -11.26
CA THR A 176 -8.66 6.13 -11.11
C THR A 176 -9.16 6.03 -9.68
N VAL A 177 -8.25 6.14 -8.71
CA VAL A 177 -8.59 6.10 -7.28
C VAL A 177 -9.46 7.31 -6.91
N ALA A 178 -9.05 8.52 -7.29
CA ALA A 178 -9.80 9.74 -7.01
C ALA A 178 -11.23 9.67 -7.57
N LYS A 179 -11.40 9.15 -8.80
CA LYS A 179 -12.73 8.93 -9.40
C LYS A 179 -13.60 7.97 -8.58
N ARG A 180 -13.02 6.89 -8.05
CA ARG A 180 -13.77 5.92 -7.21
C ARG A 180 -14.14 6.49 -5.85
N LEU A 181 -13.29 7.35 -5.30
CA LEU A 181 -13.51 8.04 -4.03
C LEU A 181 -14.39 9.30 -4.16
N GLY A 182 -14.82 9.67 -5.37
CA GLY A 182 -15.62 10.89 -5.58
C GLY A 182 -14.88 12.21 -5.31
N ILE A 183 -13.54 12.20 -5.25
CA ILE A 183 -12.72 13.39 -4.98
C ILE A 183 -11.86 13.79 -6.19
N SER A 184 -11.26 14.98 -6.13
CA SER A 184 -10.34 15.41 -7.19
C SER A 184 -8.97 14.71 -7.07
N GLN A 185 -8.29 14.49 -8.22
CA GLN A 185 -6.92 13.95 -8.20
C GLN A 185 -5.95 14.86 -7.43
N LYS A 186 -6.15 16.18 -7.49
CA LYS A 186 -5.34 17.16 -6.77
C LYS A 186 -5.52 17.01 -5.25
N GLU A 187 -6.76 16.85 -4.80
CA GLU A 187 -7.08 16.62 -3.40
C GLU A 187 -6.46 15.33 -2.88
N LEU A 188 -6.66 14.19 -3.58
CA LEU A 188 -6.05 12.91 -3.21
C LEU A 188 -4.52 13.03 -3.08
N ARG A 189 -3.88 13.67 -4.06
CA ARG A 189 -2.43 13.88 -4.06
C ARG A 189 -1.98 14.75 -2.89
N SER A 190 -2.71 15.82 -2.57
CA SER A 190 -2.40 16.70 -1.44
C SER A 190 -2.54 15.97 -0.10
N THR A 191 -3.58 15.15 0.06
CA THR A 191 -3.78 14.35 1.28
C THR A 191 -2.63 13.38 1.47
N ILE A 192 -2.27 12.62 0.43
CA ILE A 192 -1.14 11.70 0.49
C ILE A 192 0.16 12.42 0.83
N GLN A 193 0.46 13.56 0.17
CA GLN A 193 1.67 14.33 0.45
C GLN A 193 1.72 14.83 1.89
N ALA A 194 0.58 15.25 2.45
CA ALA A 194 0.50 15.64 3.86
C ALA A 194 0.83 14.46 4.80
N GLU A 195 0.30 13.27 4.53
CA GLU A 195 0.60 12.08 5.34
C GLU A 195 2.06 11.64 5.20
N LEU A 196 2.62 11.67 3.99
CA LEU A 196 4.04 11.39 3.75
C LEU A 196 4.94 12.35 4.54
N GLY A 197 4.59 13.64 4.56
CA GLY A 197 5.31 14.65 5.34
C GLY A 197 5.25 14.42 6.85
N ARG A 198 4.18 13.80 7.37
CA ARG A 198 4.04 13.47 8.80
C ARG A 198 4.89 12.30 9.24
N MET A 199 5.29 11.41 8.32
CA MET A 199 6.12 10.26 8.66
C MET A 199 7.59 10.62 8.96
N ASN A 200 7.98 11.88 8.78
CA ASN A 200 9.34 12.38 9.04
C ASN A 200 10.42 11.52 8.35
N VAL A 201 10.13 11.04 7.14
CA VAL A 201 11.07 10.28 6.31
C VAL A 201 11.72 11.27 5.35
N GLU A 202 12.97 11.63 5.63
CA GLU A 202 13.82 12.34 4.68
C GLU A 202 14.26 11.39 3.56
N LEU A 203 14.45 11.92 2.36
CA LEU A 203 15.07 11.14 1.29
C LEU A 203 16.53 10.86 1.65
N PRO A 204 17.06 9.67 1.32
CA PRO A 204 18.45 9.37 1.57
C PRO A 204 19.33 10.38 0.82
N LYS A 205 20.30 10.96 1.52
CA LYS A 205 21.28 11.87 0.92
C LYS A 205 22.20 11.03 0.03
N GLY A 206 22.27 11.39 -1.25
CA GLY A 206 23.25 10.81 -2.19
C GLY A 206 24.66 11.33 -1.94
#